data_AF-S8CYR5-F1
#
_entry.id   AF-S8CYR5-F1
#
_cell.length_a   1.000
_cell.length_b   1.000
_cell.length_c   1.000
_cell.angle_alpha   90.00
_cell.angle_beta   90.00
_cell.angle_gamma   90.00
#
_symmetry.space_group_name_H-M   'P 1'
#
loop_
_entity.id
_entity.type
_entity.pdbx_description
1 polymer ?
#
loop_
_entity_poly.entity_id
_entity_poly.type
_entity_poly.pdbx_seq_one_letter_code
_entity_poly.pdbx_strand_id
1 'polypeptide(L)'
;SYVHVRAKRGQATNSHSLAERVRRERISERMKLLQELVPGCSKITGKAVMLDEIINYVQSLQQQVEFLSMKLASVNPEINMDIERVLSNDPLHPHLN
;
A
#
# COMPACT_ATOMS: atom_id res chain seq x y z
N SER A 1 10.58 -45.40 -20.60
CA SER A 1 10.57 -44.51 -19.41
C SER A 1 10.74 -43.07 -19.85
N TYR A 2 9.72 -42.23 -19.72
CA TYR A 2 9.84 -40.81 -20.07
C TYR A 2 10.41 -40.05 -18.87
N VAL A 3 11.64 -39.55 -19.02
CA VAL A 3 12.31 -38.73 -18.01
C VAL A 3 11.85 -37.27 -18.22
N HIS A 4 11.07 -36.72 -17.29
CA HIS A 4 10.76 -35.30 -17.28
C HIS A 4 11.97 -34.51 -16.80
N VAL A 5 12.78 -34.02 -17.74
CA VAL A 5 13.89 -33.11 -17.43
C VAL A 5 13.30 -31.75 -17.09
N ARG A 6 13.48 -31.30 -15.85
CA ARG A 6 13.10 -29.96 -15.40
C ARG A 6 13.88 -28.91 -16.22
N ALA A 7 13.17 -28.02 -16.89
CA ALA A 7 13.78 -26.86 -17.55
C ALA A 7 14.60 -26.06 -16.52
N LYS A 8 15.83 -25.67 -16.89
CA LYS A 8 16.73 -24.91 -16.01
C LYS A 8 16.07 -23.57 -15.64
N ARG A 9 16.30 -23.10 -14.40
CA ARG A 9 15.77 -21.81 -13.90
C ARG A 9 16.17 -20.69 -14.89
N GLY A 10 15.19 -20.07 -15.55
CA GLY A 10 15.43 -19.02 -16.55
C GLY A 10 15.28 -19.43 -18.02
N GLN A 11 14.91 -20.68 -18.34
CA GLN A 11 14.74 -21.15 -19.74
C GLN A 11 13.43 -20.73 -20.43
N ALA A 12 12.60 -19.95 -19.76
CA ALA A 12 11.40 -19.42 -20.37
C ALA A 12 11.81 -18.24 -21.28
N THR A 13 12.08 -18.54 -22.55
CA THR A 13 12.52 -17.59 -23.58
C THR A 13 11.36 -17.09 -24.45
N ASN A 14 10.13 -17.56 -24.22
CA ASN A 14 8.95 -17.02 -24.89
C ASN A 14 8.60 -15.65 -24.29
N SER A 15 8.16 -14.73 -25.15
CA SER A 15 7.86 -13.33 -24.76
C SER A 15 6.85 -13.23 -23.61
N HIS A 16 5.87 -14.14 -23.57
CA HIS A 16 4.86 -14.22 -22.51
C HIS A 16 5.46 -14.49 -21.13
N SER A 17 6.40 -15.43 -21.03
CA SER A 17 7.08 -15.79 -19.78
C SER A 17 8.03 -14.69 -19.29
N LEU A 18 8.66 -13.95 -20.21
CA LEU A 18 9.48 -12.79 -19.88
C LEU A 18 8.60 -11.65 -19.33
N ALA A 19 7.48 -11.37 -19.98
CA ALA A 19 6.52 -10.36 -19.52
C ALA A 19 6.00 -10.66 -18.10
N GLU A 20 5.63 -11.92 -17.84
CA GLU A 20 5.18 -12.35 -16.51
C GLU A 20 6.29 -12.22 -15.45
N ARG A 21 7.54 -12.51 -15.81
CA ARG A 21 8.68 -12.31 -14.91
C ARG A 21 8.84 -10.85 -14.51
N VAL A 22 8.85 -9.94 -15.48
CA VAL A 22 8.97 -8.49 -15.24
C VAL A 22 7.81 -8.00 -14.36
N ARG A 23 6.58 -8.47 -14.61
CA ARG A 23 5.42 -8.13 -13.77
C ARG A 23 5.63 -8.55 -12.31
N ARG A 24 6.13 -9.77 -12.07
CA ARG A 24 6.41 -10.29 -10.72
C ARG A 24 7.54 -9.54 -10.02
N GLU A 25 8.58 -9.14 -10.76
CA GLU A 25 9.68 -8.33 -10.23
C GLU A 25 9.17 -6.96 -9.78
N ARG A 26 8.39 -6.26 -10.61
CA ARG A 26 7.75 -4.98 -10.25
C ARG A 26 6.85 -5.08 -9.02
N ILE A 27 6.09 -6.17 -8.87
CA ILE A 27 5.28 -6.41 -7.67
C ILE A 27 6.18 -6.60 -6.46
N SER A 28 7.26 -7.37 -6.58
CA SER A 28 8.16 -7.65 -5.46
C SER A 28 8.89 -6.39 -4.98
N GLU A 29 9.29 -5.52 -5.90
CA GLU A 29 9.87 -4.21 -5.58
C GLU A 29 8.88 -3.32 -4.81
N ARG A 30 7.62 -3.24 -5.26
CA ARG A 30 6.57 -2.49 -4.57
C ARG A 30 6.27 -3.05 -3.18
N MET A 31 6.22 -4.38 -3.03
CA MET A 31 6.03 -5.00 -1.71
C MET A 31 7.17 -4.66 -0.76
N LYS A 32 8.42 -4.67 -1.24
CA LYS A 32 9.59 -4.29 -0.42
C LYS A 32 9.53 -2.83 0.01
N LEU A 33 9.16 -1.92 -0.89
CA LEU A 33 8.98 -0.51 -0.56
C LEU A 33 7.91 -0.32 0.52
N LEU A 34 6.77 -0.98 0.39
CA LEU A 34 5.71 -0.91 1.40
C LEU A 34 6.20 -1.42 2.77
N GLN A 35 6.96 -2.51 2.78
CA GLN A 35 7.53 -3.08 4.00
C GLN A 35 8.52 -2.14 4.69
N GLU A 36 9.29 -1.35 3.93
CA GLU A 36 10.25 -0.38 4.47
C GLU A 36 9.59 0.87 5.05
N LEU A 37 8.44 1.27 4.51
CA LEU A 37 7.69 2.45 4.94
C LEU A 37 6.91 2.23 6.25
N VAL A 38 6.51 0.99 6.54
CA VAL A 38 5.64 0.67 7.67
C VAL A 38 6.48 0.25 8.89
N PRO A 39 6.37 0.96 10.03
CA PRO A 39 7.05 0.58 11.27
C PRO A 39 6.73 -0.87 11.67
N GLY A 40 7.74 -1.63 12.07
CA GLY A 40 7.57 -3.03 12.50
C GLY A 40 7.38 -4.06 11.39
N CYS A 41 7.17 -3.63 10.14
CA CYS A 41 6.89 -4.55 9.03
C CYS A 41 8.13 -5.29 8.50
N SER A 42 9.35 -4.77 8.75
CA SER A 42 10.62 -5.31 8.23
C SER A 42 10.94 -6.76 8.60
N LYS A 43 10.34 -7.29 9.67
CA LYS A 43 10.53 -8.68 10.12
C LYS A 43 9.46 -9.65 9.62
N ILE A 44 8.42 -9.15 8.97
CA ILE A 44 7.28 -9.94 8.50
C ILE A 44 7.63 -10.64 7.19
N THR A 45 7.55 -11.96 7.18
CA THR A 45 7.83 -12.80 6.00
C THR A 45 6.57 -13.25 5.27
N GLY A 46 5.40 -13.18 5.90
CA GLY A 46 4.11 -13.54 5.30
C GLY A 46 3.47 -12.38 4.53
N LYS A 47 3.16 -12.58 3.24
CA LYS A 47 2.57 -11.53 2.39
C LYS A 47 1.20 -11.03 2.85
N ALA A 48 0.34 -11.93 3.34
CA ALA A 48 -0.99 -11.54 3.84
C ALA A 48 -0.85 -10.67 5.09
N VAL A 49 -0.14 -11.18 6.11
CA VAL A 49 0.13 -10.45 7.35
C VAL A 49 0.82 -9.11 7.08
N MET A 50 1.78 -9.06 6.15
CA MET A 50 2.42 -7.80 5.75
C MET A 50 1.40 -6.78 5.24
N LEU A 51 0.47 -7.19 4.38
CA LEU A 51 -0.58 -6.32 3.84
C LEU A 51 -1.57 -5.89 4.92
N ASP A 52 -1.92 -6.77 5.85
CA ASP A 52 -2.79 -6.43 6.99
C ASP A 52 -2.15 -5.34 7.86
N GLU A 53 -0.86 -5.47 8.18
CA GLU A 53 -0.12 -4.45 8.94
C GLU A 53 0.00 -3.12 8.18
N ILE A 54 0.16 -3.16 6.86
CA ILE A 54 0.16 -1.95 6.02
C ILE A 54 -1.20 -1.26 6.09
N ILE A 55 -2.30 -2.01 5.98
CA ILE A 55 -3.67 -1.48 6.07
C ILE A 55 -3.89 -0.83 7.44
N ASN A 56 -3.53 -1.54 8.52
CA ASN A 56 -3.65 -1.04 9.88
C ASN A 56 -2.87 0.27 10.08
N TYR A 57 -1.65 0.35 9.54
CA TYR A 57 -0.84 1.56 9.64
C TYR A 57 -1.49 2.74 8.92
N VAL A 58 -1.99 2.55 7.69
CA VAL A 58 -2.70 3.60 6.94
C VAL A 58 -3.94 4.09 7.70
N GLN A 59 -4.74 3.18 8.24
CA GLN A 59 -5.91 3.55 9.05
C GLN A 59 -5.52 4.34 10.30
N SER A 60 -4.44 3.95 10.98
CA SER A 60 -3.93 4.69 12.13
C SER A 60 -3.46 6.11 11.76
N LEU A 61 -2.89 6.29 10.57
CA LEU A 61 -2.47 7.61 10.08
C LEU A 61 -3.69 8.49 9.76
N GLN A 62 -4.72 7.93 9.14
CA GLN A 62 -5.98 8.63 8.88
C GLN A 62 -6.63 9.13 10.17
N GLN A 63 -6.70 8.28 11.21
CA GLN A 63 -7.21 8.65 12.53
C GLN A 63 -6.37 9.75 13.21
N GLN A 64 -5.04 9.68 13.08
CA GLN A 64 -4.15 10.72 13.62
C GLN A 64 -4.37 12.06 12.94
N VAL A 65 -4.56 12.08 11.61
CA VAL A 65 -4.87 13.30 10.85
C VAL A 65 -6.19 13.89 11.31
N GLU A 66 -7.25 13.07 11.42
CA GLU A 66 -8.57 13.52 11.90
C GLU A 66 -8.48 14.12 13.30
N PHE A 67 -7.83 13.42 14.24
CA PHE A 67 -7.65 13.89 15.60
C PHE A 67 -6.90 15.23 15.67
N LEU A 68 -5.82 15.37 14.90
CA LEU A 68 -5.04 16.61 14.85
C LEU A 68 -5.84 17.75 14.23
N SER A 69 -6.63 17.50 13.19
CA SER A 69 -7.53 18.49 12.59
C SER A 69 -8.56 18.99 13.62
N MET A 70 -9.21 18.09 14.37
CA MET A 70 -10.14 18.46 15.43
C MET A 70 -9.46 19.29 16.53
N LYS A 71 -8.25 18.89 16.95
CA LYS A 71 -7.47 19.62 17.96
C LYS A 71 -7.05 21.01 17.46
N LEU A 72 -6.76 21.16 16.17
CA LEU A 72 -6.42 22.45 15.60
C LEU A 72 -7.66 23.36 15.52
N ALA A 73 -8.80 22.82 15.12
CA ALA A 73 -10.07 23.54 15.07
C ALA A 73 -10.51 24.08 16.44
N SER A 74 -10.24 23.34 17.53
CA SER A 74 -10.55 23.81 18.88
C SER A 74 -9.62 24.93 19.37
N VAL A 75 -8.42 25.06 18.79
CA VAL A 75 -7.44 26.11 19.14
C VAL A 75 -7.55 27.32 18.21
N ASN A 76 -7.92 27.13 16.94
CA ASN A 76 -8.16 28.20 15.97
C ASN A 76 -9.24 27.82 14.92
N PRO A 77 -10.49 28.27 15.08
CA PRO A 77 -11.61 27.86 14.22
C PRO A 77 -11.52 28.37 12.77
N GLU A 78 -10.72 29.41 12.47
CA GLU A 78 -10.59 29.95 11.11
C GLU A 78 -9.78 29.05 10.16
N ILE A 79 -8.85 28.23 10.68
CA ILE A 79 -8.00 27.31 9.89
C ILE A 79 -8.80 26.08 9.40
N ASN A 80 -9.94 25.77 10.04
CA ASN A 80 -10.71 24.57 9.78
C ASN A 80 -11.33 24.50 8.36
N MET A 81 -11.68 25.64 7.76
CA MET A 81 -12.34 25.68 6.44
C MET A 81 -11.44 25.21 5.28
N ASP A 82 -10.12 25.37 5.39
CA ASP A 82 -9.19 24.97 4.33
C ASP A 82 -8.84 23.47 4.39
N ILE A 83 -8.81 22.86 5.58
CA ILE A 83 -8.51 21.43 5.73
C ILE A 83 -9.70 20.57 5.26
N GLU A 84 -10.91 20.92 5.69
CA GLU A 84 -12.15 20.26 5.25
C GLU A 84 -12.28 20.31 3.72
N ARG A 85 -11.94 21.43 3.09
CA ARG A 85 -12.00 21.59 1.63
C ARG A 85 -10.95 20.73 0.90
N VAL A 86 -9.81 20.43 1.52
CA VAL A 86 -8.77 19.56 0.95
C VAL A 86 -9.13 18.08 1.12
N LEU A 87 -9.65 17.68 2.29
CA LEU A 87 -10.08 16.30 2.56
C LEU A 87 -11.35 15.92 1.80
N SER A 88 -12.28 16.87 1.60
CA SER A 88 -13.53 16.66 0.85
C SER A 88 -13.35 16.45 -0.66
N ASN A 89 -12.15 16.69 -1.20
CA ASN A 89 -11.85 16.42 -2.61
C ASN A 89 -11.43 14.95 -2.87
N ASP A 90 -11.47 14.08 -1.85
CA ASP A 90 -11.27 12.65 -2.01
C ASP A 90 -12.50 12.02 -2.72
N PRO A 91 -12.35 11.43 -3.92
CA PRO A 91 -13.47 10.81 -4.65
C PRO A 91 -14.08 9.59 -3.92
N LEU A 92 -13.51 9.15 -2.80
CA LEU A 92 -14.01 8.01 -2.00
C LEU A 92 -15.01 8.40 -0.90
N HIS A 93 -15.26 9.69 -0.64
CA HIS A 93 -16.29 10.14 0.29
C HIS A 93 -17.50 10.71 -0.47
N PRO A 94 -18.57 9.92 -0.72
CA PRO A 94 -19.76 10.46 -1.36
C PRO A 94 -20.44 11.46 -0.40
N HIS A 95 -20.68 12.67 -0.90
CA HIS A 95 -21.50 13.68 -0.26
C HIS A 95 -22.90 13.09 0.05
N LEU A 96 -23.22 12.92 1.33
CA LEU A 96 -24.59 12.72 1.77
C LEU A 96 -25.22 14.10 1.97
N ASN A 97 -26.18 14.40 1.10
CA ASN A 97 -27.04 15.59 1.14
C ASN A 97 -28.10 15.43 2.24
#